data_AF-M2PVD1-F1
#
_entry.id   AF-M2PVD1-F1
#
_cell.length_a   1.000
_cell.length_b   1.000
_cell.length_c   1.000
_cell.angle_alpha   90.00
_cell.angle_beta   90.00
_cell.angle_gamma   90.00
#
_symmetry.space_group_name_H-M   'P 1'
#
loop_
_entity.id
_entity.type
_entity.pdbx_description
1 polymer ?
#
loop_
_entity_poly.entity_id
_entity_poly.type
_entity_poly.pdbx_seq_one_letter_code
_entity_poly.pdbx_strand_id
1 'polypeptide(L)'
;MRSSVRVRIKEVNPVPAEADRLRRTPLQEIFWTRTSLLLTVLVVVAGLSLWISSKMDPGAGKTLLTSLGTGTLISAVVGFGQTLITATASQRAMVTPVIEESRRALEALSAEYRSLNKEFFPTHVFEATTEPDPMFNRILTEDLDVTRHYFFRGFSGRHAAARLLLSRTERELRVVIADPRDEGAISGRARYLLRSEEAGMDYETIQARLDDEISIGLVGLFLARVRCSLVDITVVADPPLDRLEVFDESVWVTLYSDIRGATTLYPRTLRFSEGSFLYNKERSEFLRVSQSRSGRHFRISATTTRADFLALYEKITGSPLSEENFLELEGKFHAFRKEFTKLAELNP
;
A
#
# COMPACT_ATOMS: atom_id res chain seq x y z
N MET A 1 25.70 -15.18 -26.29
CA MET A 1 25.96 -13.75 -26.03
C MET A 1 25.01 -13.28 -24.93
N ARG A 2 25.49 -13.17 -23.69
CA ARG A 2 24.73 -12.67 -22.54
C ARG A 2 25.19 -11.23 -22.26
N SER A 3 24.33 -10.26 -22.52
CA SER A 3 24.56 -8.85 -22.18
C SER A 3 24.15 -8.63 -20.72
N SER A 4 25.13 -8.52 -19.84
CA SER A 4 24.94 -8.16 -18.42
C SER A 4 24.84 -6.64 -18.29
N VAL A 5 23.65 -6.12 -18.03
CA VAL A 5 23.44 -4.72 -17.67
C VAL A 5 23.89 -4.51 -16.23
N ARG A 6 25.09 -3.94 -16.04
CA ARG A 6 25.61 -3.47 -14.75
C ARG A 6 24.93 -2.15 -14.40
N VAL A 7 24.01 -2.17 -13.43
CA VAL A 7 23.51 -0.95 -12.78
C VAL A 7 24.64 -0.39 -11.91
N ARG A 8 25.20 0.76 -12.30
CA ARG A 8 26.15 1.53 -11.49
C ARG A 8 25.39 2.13 -10.31
N ILE A 9 25.65 1.63 -9.11
CA ILE A 9 25.26 2.29 -7.86
C ILE A 9 26.02 3.62 -7.83
N LYS A 10 25.27 4.73 -7.83
CA LYS A 10 25.80 6.08 -7.71
C LYS A 10 26.34 6.23 -6.28
N GLU A 11 27.66 6.34 -6.15
CA GLU A 11 28.33 6.63 -4.89
C GLU A 11 27.71 7.89 -4.25
N VAL A 12 27.25 7.75 -3.01
CA VAL A 12 26.88 8.87 -2.16
C VAL A 12 28.18 9.60 -1.84
N ASN A 13 28.36 10.79 -2.41
CA ASN A 13 29.47 11.67 -2.08
C ASN A 13 29.53 11.86 -0.55
N PRO A 14 30.70 11.68 0.10
CA PRO A 14 30.87 12.11 1.47
C PRO A 14 30.63 13.63 1.52
N VAL A 15 29.76 14.04 2.44
CA VAL A 15 29.47 15.43 2.75
C VAL A 15 30.82 16.17 2.94
N PRO A 16 31.08 17.28 2.23
CA PRO A 16 32.36 17.98 2.35
C PRO A 16 32.55 18.46 3.78
N ALA A 17 33.81 18.45 4.23
CA ALA A 17 34.27 18.88 5.56
C ALA A 17 33.91 20.34 5.96
N GLU A 18 33.14 21.05 5.14
CA GLU A 18 32.61 22.39 5.41
C GLU A 18 31.40 22.40 6.36
N ALA A 19 30.70 21.28 6.55
CA ALA A 19 29.58 21.20 7.50
C ALA A 19 30.01 21.29 8.97
N ASP A 20 31.29 21.03 9.26
CA ASP A 20 31.84 21.06 10.64
C ASP A 20 32.19 22.48 11.10
N ARG A 21 32.30 23.45 10.18
CA ARG A 21 32.56 24.86 10.50
C ARG A 21 31.30 25.65 10.85
N LEU A 22 30.12 25.19 10.44
CA LEU A 22 28.85 25.93 10.61
C LEU A 22 28.10 25.63 11.92
N ARG A 23 28.63 24.76 12.79
CA ARG A 23 28.03 24.41 14.09
C ARG A 23 28.85 24.82 15.31
N ARG A 24 29.77 25.78 15.17
CA ARG A 24 30.32 26.46 16.36
C ARG A 24 29.30 27.50 16.80
N THR A 25 28.53 27.17 17.83
CA THR A 25 27.61 28.12 18.47
C THR A 25 28.37 29.40 18.83
N PRO A 26 27.82 30.61 18.58
CA PRO A 26 28.49 31.88 18.86
C PRO A 26 28.93 32.02 20.34
N LEU A 27 28.22 31.36 21.26
CA LEU A 27 28.61 31.24 22.66
C LEU A 27 29.91 30.46 22.87
N GLN A 28 30.15 29.42 22.05
CA GLN A 28 31.37 28.63 22.08
C GLN A 28 32.55 29.43 21.54
N GLU A 29 32.35 30.24 20.50
CA GLU A 29 33.39 31.15 20.00
C GLU A 29 33.72 32.26 21.00
N ILE A 30 32.72 32.86 21.65
CA ILE A 30 32.90 33.88 22.70
C ILE A 30 33.61 33.29 23.93
N PHE A 31 33.25 32.08 24.34
CA PHE A 31 33.91 31.40 25.45
C PHE A 31 35.36 31.06 25.11
N TRP A 32 35.62 30.53 23.92
CA TRP A 32 36.98 30.20 23.48
C TRP A 32 37.86 31.44 23.32
N THR A 33 37.32 32.54 22.77
CA THR A 33 38.07 33.80 22.65
C THR A 33 38.38 34.41 24.01
N ARG A 34 37.44 34.45 24.97
CA ARG A 34 37.70 35.00 26.31
C ARG A 34 38.72 34.18 27.10
N THR A 35 38.59 32.85 27.09
CA THR A 35 39.50 31.97 27.83
C THR A 35 40.88 31.92 27.18
N SER A 36 40.97 31.94 25.85
CA SER A 36 42.24 32.05 25.12
C SER A 36 42.92 33.40 25.34
N LEU A 37 42.16 34.50 25.36
CA LEU A 37 42.68 35.83 25.67
C LEU A 37 43.25 35.89 27.09
N LEU A 38 42.52 35.38 28.09
CA LEU A 38 42.98 35.32 29.47
C LEU A 38 44.25 34.47 29.61
N LEU A 39 44.30 33.30 28.96
CA LEU A 39 45.49 32.45 28.96
C LEU A 39 46.69 33.18 28.34
N THR A 40 46.47 33.86 27.22
CA THR A 40 47.52 34.63 26.52
C THR A 40 48.07 35.74 27.41
N VAL A 41 47.19 36.50 28.09
CA VAL A 41 47.59 37.54 29.03
C VAL A 41 48.40 36.96 30.19
N LEU A 42 47.95 35.85 30.80
CA LEU A 42 48.66 35.21 31.91
C LEU A 42 50.06 34.71 31.50
N VAL A 43 50.19 34.12 30.32
CA VAL A 43 51.47 33.65 29.78
C VAL A 43 52.41 34.82 29.48
N VAL A 44 51.88 35.91 28.88
CA VAL A 44 52.66 37.11 28.59
C VAL A 44 53.14 37.79 29.87
N VAL A 45 52.28 37.95 30.88
CA VAL A 45 52.65 38.53 32.18
C VAL A 45 53.66 37.67 32.92
N ALA A 46 53.50 36.34 32.92
CA ALA A 46 54.46 35.42 33.50
C ALA A 46 55.82 35.49 32.78
N GLY A 47 55.81 35.49 31.44
CA GLY A 47 57.01 35.60 30.61
C GLY A 47 57.75 36.91 30.80
N LEU A 48 57.04 38.04 30.85
CA LEU A 48 57.60 39.36 31.15
C LEU A 48 58.21 39.40 32.56
N SER A 49 57.52 38.84 33.56
CA SER A 49 58.02 38.79 34.94
C SER A 49 59.32 37.99 35.03
N LEU A 50 59.39 36.82 34.37
CA LEU A 50 60.59 36.00 34.33
C LEU A 50 61.72 36.66 33.53
N TRP A 51 61.40 37.34 32.42
CA TRP A 51 62.39 38.06 31.62
C TRP A 51 63.00 39.24 32.37
N ILE A 52 62.17 40.05 33.04
CA ILE A 52 62.64 41.15 33.90
C ILE A 52 63.49 40.60 35.05
N SER A 53 63.04 39.53 35.70
CA SER A 53 63.77 38.89 36.80
C SER A 53 65.14 38.37 36.38
N SER A 54 65.28 37.88 35.13
CA SER A 54 66.56 37.38 34.60
C SER A 54 67.65 38.45 34.52
N LYS A 55 67.25 39.72 34.39
CA LYS A 55 68.15 40.89 34.32
C LYS A 55 68.43 41.53 35.68
N MET A 56 67.82 41.06 36.76
CA MET A 56 68.02 41.59 38.11
C MET A 56 69.17 40.88 38.82
N ASP A 57 69.95 41.66 39.56
CA ASP A 57 70.96 41.14 40.48
C ASP A 57 70.33 40.24 41.56
N PRO A 58 71.08 39.27 42.11
CA PRO A 58 70.56 38.38 43.14
C PRO A 58 70.10 39.16 44.38
N GLY A 59 68.81 39.06 44.73
CA GLY A 59 68.22 39.76 45.87
C GLY A 59 66.72 39.47 46.05
N ALA A 60 66.13 40.01 47.11
CA ALA A 60 64.73 39.75 47.48
C ALA A 60 63.72 40.06 46.35
N GLY A 61 63.97 41.10 45.55
CA GLY A 61 63.12 41.46 44.41
C GLY A 61 63.13 40.42 43.28
N LYS A 62 64.27 39.76 43.02
CA LYS A 62 64.39 38.70 42.01
C LYS A 62 63.57 37.47 42.41
N THR A 63 63.67 37.07 43.68
CA THR A 63 62.95 35.92 44.24
C THR A 63 61.44 36.15 44.19
N LEU A 64 60.97 37.35 44.56
CA LEU A 64 59.55 37.70 44.51
C LEU A 64 59.03 37.65 43.07
N LEU A 65 59.73 38.27 42.12
CA LEU A 65 59.30 38.31 40.72
C LEU A 65 59.34 36.92 40.04
N THR A 66 60.32 36.08 40.41
CA THR A 66 60.38 34.69 39.96
C THR A 66 59.20 33.90 40.52
N SER A 67 58.91 34.02 41.82
CA SER A 67 57.79 33.31 42.46
C SER A 67 56.42 33.69 41.88
N LEU A 68 56.21 34.98 41.57
CA LEU A 68 55.00 35.46 40.90
C LEU A 68 54.90 34.95 39.46
N GLY A 69 55.99 34.97 38.69
CA GLY A 69 56.02 34.46 37.33
C GLY A 69 55.71 32.96 37.27
N THR A 70 56.38 32.17 38.10
CA THR A 70 56.18 30.71 38.16
C THR A 70 54.79 30.35 38.69
N GLY A 71 54.30 31.02 39.74
CA GLY A 71 52.97 30.79 40.31
C GLY A 71 51.83 31.12 39.34
N THR A 72 51.99 32.19 38.56
CA THR A 72 51.03 32.58 37.52
C THR A 72 50.99 31.57 36.38
N LEU A 73 52.16 31.06 35.96
CA LEU A 73 52.27 30.08 34.88
C LEU A 73 51.65 28.74 35.26
N ILE A 74 51.91 28.23 36.47
CA ILE A 74 51.31 27.00 36.97
C ILE A 74 49.78 27.13 37.05
N SER A 75 49.29 28.26 37.60
CA SER A 75 47.85 28.52 37.73
C SER A 75 47.15 28.59 36.37
N ALA A 76 47.80 29.19 35.37
CA ALA A 76 47.29 29.27 34.01
C ALA A 76 47.16 27.88 33.34
N VAL A 77 48.18 27.02 33.50
CA VAL A 77 48.16 25.66 32.94
C VAL A 77 47.09 24.79 33.60
N VAL A 78 47.02 24.80 34.94
CA VAL A 78 46.05 23.99 35.69
C VAL A 78 44.60 24.46 35.41
N GLY A 79 44.36 25.77 35.46
CA GLY A 79 43.03 26.32 35.20
C GLY A 79 42.54 26.07 33.77
N PHE A 80 43.42 26.16 32.78
CA PHE A 80 43.09 25.84 31.39
C PHE A 80 42.82 24.34 31.18
N GLY A 81 43.64 23.47 31.79
CA GLY A 81 43.43 22.02 31.76
C GLY A 81 42.07 21.61 32.33
N GLN A 82 41.70 22.14 33.49
CA GLN A 82 40.38 21.88 34.12
C GLN A 82 39.23 22.38 33.24
N THR A 83 39.39 23.54 32.60
CA THR A 83 38.38 24.11 31.73
C THR A 83 38.14 23.26 30.47
N LEU A 84 39.20 22.73 29.86
CA LEU A 84 39.10 21.84 28.70
C LEU A 84 38.40 20.51 29.03
N ILE A 85 38.75 19.90 30.16
CA ILE A 85 38.14 18.64 30.61
C ILE A 85 36.65 18.84 30.89
N THR A 86 36.29 19.93 31.57
CA THR A 86 34.90 20.24 31.91
C THR A 86 34.06 20.54 30.67
N ALA A 87 34.61 21.31 29.72
CA ALA A 87 33.91 21.65 28.48
C ALA A 87 33.66 20.41 27.61
N THR A 88 34.65 19.51 27.51
CA THR A 88 34.53 18.28 26.71
C THR A 88 33.58 17.26 27.36
N ALA A 89 33.60 17.13 28.69
CA ALA A 89 32.65 16.29 29.43
C ALA A 89 31.20 16.80 29.28
N SER A 90 30.98 18.11 29.41
CA SER A 90 29.67 18.75 29.25
C SER A 90 29.12 18.59 27.83
N GLN A 91 29.98 18.77 26.81
CA GLN A 91 29.58 18.58 25.41
C GLN A 91 29.20 17.12 25.12
N ARG A 92 29.96 16.14 25.63
CA ARG A 92 29.61 14.72 25.49
C ARG A 92 28.30 14.36 26.21
N ALA A 93 28.11 14.86 27.43
CA ALA A 93 26.91 14.62 28.21
C ALA A 93 25.64 15.20 27.57
N MET A 94 25.73 16.30 26.82
CA MET A 94 24.59 16.89 26.13
C MET A 94 24.32 16.28 24.74
N VAL A 95 25.34 15.81 24.03
CA VAL A 95 25.18 15.32 22.65
C VAL A 95 24.69 13.88 22.60
N THR A 96 25.19 13.00 23.48
CA THR A 96 24.79 11.59 23.52
C THR A 96 23.28 11.36 23.72
N PRO A 97 22.59 12.01 24.70
CA PRO A 97 21.15 11.80 24.86
C PRO A 97 20.34 12.31 23.66
N VAL A 98 20.75 13.42 23.03
CA VAL A 98 20.08 13.96 21.83
C VAL A 98 20.19 13.00 20.64
N ILE A 99 21.34 12.37 20.45
CA ILE A 99 21.52 11.36 19.38
C ILE A 99 20.64 10.14 19.62
N GLU A 100 20.57 9.65 20.85
CA GLU A 100 19.77 8.49 21.22
C GLU A 100 18.27 8.75 21.07
N GLU A 101 17.82 9.93 21.49
CA GLU A 101 16.43 10.37 21.34
C GLU A 101 16.04 10.59 19.87
N SER A 102 16.92 11.20 19.06
CA SER A 102 16.74 11.27 17.62
C SER A 102 16.67 9.88 16.97
N ARG A 103 17.50 8.93 17.39
CA ARG A 103 17.49 7.56 16.85
C ARG A 103 16.16 6.86 17.15
N ARG A 104 15.67 6.92 18.39
CA ARG A 104 14.38 6.35 18.78
C ARG A 104 13.22 7.00 18.02
N ALA A 105 13.23 8.32 17.86
CA ALA A 105 12.22 9.04 17.09
C ALA A 105 12.21 8.60 15.62
N LEU A 106 13.39 8.43 15.00
CA LEU A 106 13.51 7.94 13.63
C LEU A 106 13.05 6.48 13.48
N GLU A 107 13.37 5.61 14.44
CA GLU A 107 12.91 4.22 14.45
C GLU A 107 11.38 4.14 14.60
N ALA A 108 10.78 4.93 15.51
CA ALA A 108 9.34 5.02 15.69
C ALA A 108 8.64 5.54 14.42
N LEU A 109 9.16 6.62 13.82
CA LEU A 109 8.60 7.21 12.60
C LEU A 109 8.76 6.29 11.38
N SER A 110 9.86 5.52 11.31
CA SER A 110 10.03 4.49 10.27
C SER A 110 9.07 3.32 10.45
N ALA A 111 8.81 2.89 11.69
CA ALA A 111 7.84 1.85 11.98
C ALA A 111 6.41 2.31 11.65
N GLU A 112 6.06 3.54 12.03
CA GLU A 112 4.77 4.18 11.71
C GLU A 112 4.60 4.35 10.19
N TYR A 113 5.64 4.78 9.48
CA TYR A 113 5.60 4.87 8.01
C TYR A 113 5.43 3.49 7.36
N ARG A 114 6.07 2.44 7.90
CA ARG A 114 5.89 1.05 7.40
C ARG A 114 4.51 0.48 7.72
N SER A 115 3.91 0.83 8.86
CA SER A 115 2.53 0.41 9.18
C SER A 115 1.52 1.15 8.30
N LEU A 116 1.68 2.46 8.11
CA LEU A 116 0.91 3.25 7.13
C LEU A 116 1.05 2.67 5.72
N ASN A 117 2.26 2.21 5.36
CA ASN A 117 2.50 1.62 4.05
C ASN A 117 1.68 0.34 3.84
N LYS A 118 1.51 -0.50 4.87
CA LYS A 118 0.68 -1.73 4.77
C LYS A 118 -0.81 -1.46 4.87
N GLU A 119 -1.21 -0.44 5.63
CA GLU A 119 -2.61 -0.13 5.87
C GLU A 119 -3.30 0.44 4.62
N PHE A 120 -2.60 1.27 3.85
CA PHE A 120 -3.21 2.04 2.76
C PHE A 120 -2.70 1.69 1.36
N PHE A 121 -1.53 1.06 1.21
CA PHE A 121 -0.99 0.77 -0.11
C PHE A 121 -1.32 -0.64 -0.57
N PRO A 122 -1.58 -0.82 -1.88
CA PRO A 122 -1.76 -2.14 -2.46
C PRO A 122 -0.47 -2.94 -2.35
N THR A 123 -0.62 -4.22 -2.00
CA THR A 123 0.48 -5.19 -2.06
C THR A 123 0.91 -5.48 -3.50
N HIS A 124 -0.04 -5.44 -4.44
CA HIS A 124 0.23 -5.61 -5.87
C HIS A 124 -0.61 -4.63 -6.69
N VAL A 125 -0.01 -4.12 -7.75
CA VAL A 125 -0.65 -3.22 -8.72
C VAL A 125 -0.45 -3.81 -10.11
N PHE A 126 -1.55 -4.16 -10.75
CA PHE A 126 -1.61 -4.56 -12.15
C PHE A 126 -2.12 -3.35 -12.92
N GLU A 127 -1.24 -2.72 -13.70
CA GLU A 127 -1.62 -1.56 -14.51
C GLU A 127 -2.56 -1.98 -15.64
N ALA A 128 -3.29 -1.00 -16.20
CA ALA A 128 -4.24 -1.26 -17.27
C ALA A 128 -3.50 -1.68 -18.56
N THR A 129 -3.93 -2.78 -19.19
CA THR A 129 -3.26 -3.37 -20.37
C THR A 129 -4.25 -3.85 -21.42
N THR A 130 -3.81 -3.91 -22.68
CA THR A 130 -4.56 -4.55 -23.78
C THR A 130 -4.34 -6.05 -23.85
N GLU A 131 -3.24 -6.54 -23.26
CA GLU A 131 -2.87 -7.95 -23.21
C GLU A 131 -3.08 -8.50 -21.80
N PRO A 132 -3.49 -9.78 -21.66
CA PRO A 132 -3.66 -10.39 -20.35
C PRO A 132 -2.31 -10.51 -19.65
N ASP A 133 -2.27 -10.20 -18.35
CA ASP A 133 -1.12 -10.49 -17.50
C ASP A 133 -1.28 -11.89 -16.86
N PRO A 134 -0.41 -12.88 -17.18
CA PRO A 134 -0.49 -14.21 -16.58
C PRO A 134 -0.27 -14.20 -15.06
N MET A 135 0.53 -13.28 -14.53
CA MET A 135 0.79 -13.17 -13.09
C MET A 135 -0.47 -12.78 -12.32
N PHE A 136 -1.31 -11.92 -12.90
CA PHE A 136 -2.59 -11.54 -12.31
C PHE A 136 -3.45 -12.77 -12.02
N ASN A 137 -3.63 -13.64 -13.01
CA ASN A 137 -4.49 -14.81 -12.86
C ASN A 137 -3.89 -15.86 -11.94
N ARG A 138 -2.56 -16.01 -11.94
CA ARG A 138 -1.86 -16.93 -11.03
C ARG A 138 -2.09 -16.55 -9.57
N ILE A 139 -1.75 -15.31 -9.19
CA ILE A 139 -1.84 -14.86 -7.79
C ILE A 139 -3.29 -14.86 -7.31
N LEU A 140 -4.24 -14.43 -8.15
CA LEU A 140 -5.65 -14.46 -7.78
C LEU A 140 -6.17 -15.90 -7.62
N THR A 141 -5.71 -16.84 -8.46
CA THR A 141 -6.05 -18.26 -8.30
C THR A 141 -5.45 -18.84 -7.02
N GLU A 142 -4.22 -18.46 -6.66
CA GLU A 142 -3.59 -18.84 -5.39
C GLU A 142 -4.40 -18.33 -4.19
N ASP A 143 -4.80 -17.05 -4.19
CA ASP A 143 -5.66 -16.47 -3.15
C ASP A 143 -7.01 -17.20 -3.07
N LEU A 144 -7.60 -17.53 -4.22
CA LEU A 144 -8.83 -18.33 -4.27
C LEU A 144 -8.59 -19.70 -3.63
N ASP A 145 -7.54 -20.42 -4.02
CA ASP A 145 -7.20 -21.79 -3.58
C ASP A 145 -7.08 -21.96 -2.06
N VAL A 146 -6.61 -20.94 -1.35
CA VAL A 146 -6.53 -20.95 0.12
C VAL A 146 -7.77 -20.41 0.83
N THR A 147 -8.68 -19.76 0.11
CA THR A 147 -9.86 -19.10 0.67
C THR A 147 -11.03 -20.06 0.89
N ARG A 148 -11.70 -19.94 2.03
CA ARG A 148 -12.97 -20.59 2.36
C ARG A 148 -14.18 -19.73 1.99
N HIS A 149 -14.13 -18.42 2.25
CA HIS A 149 -15.22 -17.49 1.95
C HIS A 149 -14.85 -16.56 0.79
N TYR A 150 -15.46 -16.80 -0.36
CA TYR A 150 -15.23 -15.98 -1.55
C TYR A 150 -16.38 -15.00 -1.73
N PHE A 151 -16.10 -13.69 -1.65
CA PHE A 151 -17.08 -12.65 -1.91
C PHE A 151 -16.79 -11.97 -3.24
N PHE A 152 -17.83 -11.81 -4.06
CA PHE A 152 -17.73 -11.19 -5.37
C PHE A 152 -18.77 -10.08 -5.51
N ARG A 153 -18.35 -8.87 -5.88
CA ARG A 153 -19.24 -7.79 -6.32
C ARG A 153 -18.86 -7.41 -7.74
N GLY A 154 -19.83 -7.43 -8.63
CA GLY A 154 -19.65 -6.99 -10.02
C GLY A 154 -20.97 -7.05 -10.77
N PHE A 155 -20.97 -6.70 -12.05
CA PHE A 155 -22.23 -6.56 -12.79
C PHE A 155 -23.04 -7.87 -12.90
N SER A 156 -22.42 -8.98 -13.30
CA SER A 156 -23.13 -10.23 -13.63
C SER A 156 -22.70 -11.50 -12.88
N GLY A 157 -21.57 -11.52 -12.17
CA GLY A 157 -21.11 -12.73 -11.48
C GLY A 157 -20.48 -13.81 -12.37
N ARG A 158 -20.50 -13.67 -13.71
CA ARG A 158 -19.92 -14.64 -14.66
C ARG A 158 -18.44 -14.96 -14.39
N HIS A 159 -17.66 -13.96 -13.95
CA HIS A 159 -16.24 -14.13 -13.62
C HIS A 159 -16.03 -14.99 -12.38
N ALA A 160 -16.84 -14.78 -11.32
CA ALA A 160 -16.79 -15.63 -10.13
C ALA A 160 -17.13 -17.08 -10.46
N ALA A 161 -18.19 -17.30 -11.23
CA ALA A 161 -18.59 -18.62 -11.69
C ALA A 161 -17.49 -19.32 -12.50
N ALA A 162 -16.88 -18.61 -13.46
CA ALA A 162 -15.80 -19.15 -14.27
C ALA A 162 -14.59 -19.56 -13.41
N ARG A 163 -14.15 -18.72 -12.48
CA ARG A 163 -13.03 -19.03 -11.56
C ARG A 163 -13.34 -20.24 -10.67
N LEU A 164 -14.54 -20.30 -10.09
CA LEU A 164 -14.93 -21.41 -9.22
C LEU A 164 -14.95 -22.75 -9.93
N LEU A 165 -15.36 -22.78 -11.21
CA LEU A 165 -15.32 -23.99 -12.02
C LEU A 165 -13.91 -24.43 -12.41
N LEU A 166 -12.91 -23.54 -12.30
CA LEU A 166 -11.50 -23.86 -12.51
C LEU A 166 -10.81 -24.29 -11.21
N SER A 167 -11.30 -23.86 -10.05
CA SER A 167 -10.74 -24.25 -8.77
C SER A 167 -11.16 -25.67 -8.36
N ARG A 168 -10.32 -26.30 -7.51
CA ARG A 168 -10.46 -27.70 -7.08
C ARG A 168 -11.09 -27.86 -5.70
N THR A 169 -11.21 -26.79 -4.93
CA THR A 169 -11.68 -26.81 -3.53
C THR A 169 -13.09 -26.27 -3.39
N GLU A 170 -13.85 -26.86 -2.47
CA GLU A 170 -15.21 -26.43 -2.15
C GLU A 170 -15.21 -25.17 -1.27
N ARG A 171 -16.14 -24.23 -1.51
CA ARG A 171 -16.18 -22.92 -0.82
C ARG A 171 -17.60 -22.39 -0.59
N GLU A 172 -17.70 -21.40 0.27
CA GLU A 172 -18.88 -20.53 0.37
C GLU A 172 -18.71 -19.32 -0.55
N LEU A 173 -19.66 -19.13 -1.47
CA LEU A 173 -19.69 -17.99 -2.38
C LEU A 173 -20.79 -17.02 -1.95
N ARG A 174 -20.44 -15.74 -1.85
CA ARG A 174 -21.42 -14.65 -1.77
C ARG A 174 -21.22 -13.71 -2.94
N VAL A 175 -22.28 -13.45 -3.68
CA VAL A 175 -22.24 -12.65 -4.91
C VAL A 175 -23.21 -11.48 -4.78
N VAL A 176 -22.74 -10.29 -5.09
CA VAL A 176 -23.55 -9.09 -5.29
C VAL A 176 -23.51 -8.72 -6.77
N ILE A 177 -24.69 -8.72 -7.43
CA ILE A 177 -24.85 -8.41 -8.86
C ILE A 177 -25.90 -7.35 -9.11
N ALA A 178 -25.92 -6.80 -10.33
CA ALA A 178 -26.97 -5.90 -10.77
C ALA A 178 -28.35 -6.57 -10.64
N ASP A 179 -29.36 -5.80 -10.26
CA ASP A 179 -30.74 -6.26 -10.30
C ASP A 179 -31.26 -6.22 -11.75
N PRO A 180 -31.51 -7.38 -12.38
CA PRO A 180 -32.02 -7.43 -13.75
C PRO A 180 -33.44 -6.85 -13.89
N ARG A 181 -34.17 -6.64 -12.79
CA ARG A 181 -35.50 -6.00 -12.81
C ARG A 181 -35.43 -4.49 -12.69
N ASP A 182 -34.29 -3.94 -12.31
CA ASP A 182 -34.13 -2.50 -12.16
C ASP A 182 -33.52 -1.91 -13.43
N GLU A 183 -34.35 -1.24 -14.22
CA GLU A 183 -33.91 -0.53 -15.41
C GLU A 183 -32.85 0.53 -15.09
N GLY A 184 -32.86 1.07 -13.86
CA GLY A 184 -31.86 2.01 -13.35
C GLY A 184 -30.45 1.45 -13.36
N ALA A 185 -30.25 0.26 -12.79
CA ALA A 185 -29.00 -0.48 -12.74
C ALA A 185 -28.34 -0.64 -14.12
N ILE A 186 -29.13 -1.12 -15.07
CA ILE A 186 -28.69 -1.43 -16.43
C ILE A 186 -28.42 -0.13 -17.18
N SER A 187 -29.32 0.85 -17.06
CA SER A 187 -29.20 2.15 -17.73
C SER A 187 -27.99 2.97 -17.28
N GLY A 188 -27.64 2.89 -15.99
CA GLY A 188 -26.43 3.54 -15.45
C GLY A 188 -25.15 2.99 -16.09
N ARG A 189 -25.03 1.65 -16.15
CA ARG A 189 -23.90 0.98 -16.78
C ARG A 189 -23.87 1.19 -18.29
N ALA A 190 -25.02 1.15 -18.96
CA ALA A 190 -25.12 1.40 -20.40
C ALA A 190 -24.67 2.81 -20.77
N ARG A 191 -25.10 3.84 -20.02
CA ARG A 191 -24.65 5.22 -20.19
C ARG A 191 -23.15 5.40 -19.98
N TYR A 192 -22.55 4.66 -19.06
CA TYR A 192 -21.10 4.65 -18.89
C TYR A 192 -20.41 4.04 -20.11
N LEU A 193 -20.85 2.86 -20.57
CA LEU A 193 -20.24 2.17 -21.72
C LEU A 193 -20.37 2.98 -23.02
N LEU A 194 -21.50 3.64 -23.24
CA LEU A 194 -21.73 4.51 -24.39
C LEU A 194 -20.73 5.70 -24.45
N ARG A 195 -20.19 6.13 -23.30
CA ARG A 195 -19.18 7.20 -23.24
C ARG A 195 -17.75 6.68 -23.46
N SER A 196 -17.51 5.38 -23.24
CA SER A 196 -16.18 4.77 -23.30
C SER A 196 -15.91 3.96 -24.57
N GLU A 197 -16.95 3.39 -25.21
CA GLU A 197 -16.82 2.64 -26.46
C GLU A 197 -16.76 3.58 -27.68
N GLU A 198 -16.00 3.19 -28.71
CA GLU A 198 -15.90 3.94 -29.97
C GLU A 198 -17.23 3.98 -30.73
N ALA A 199 -17.41 5.02 -31.55
CA ALA A 199 -18.65 5.34 -32.25
C ALA A 199 -19.20 4.15 -33.07
N GLY A 200 -20.39 3.64 -32.71
CA GLY A 200 -21.10 2.65 -33.53
C GLY A 200 -22.10 1.75 -32.80
N MET A 201 -22.01 1.62 -31.47
CA MET A 201 -22.99 0.85 -30.68
C MET A 201 -24.15 1.75 -30.25
N ASP A 202 -25.38 1.31 -30.54
CA ASP A 202 -26.57 1.96 -29.99
C ASP A 202 -26.82 1.55 -28.53
N TYR A 203 -27.58 2.40 -27.83
CA TYR A 203 -27.86 2.22 -26.41
C TYR A 203 -28.64 0.93 -26.13
N GLU A 204 -29.58 0.56 -27.02
CA GLU A 204 -30.42 -0.63 -26.88
C GLU A 204 -29.60 -1.92 -26.98
N THR A 205 -28.64 -1.98 -27.90
CA THR A 205 -27.70 -3.11 -28.05
C THR A 205 -26.84 -3.27 -26.80
N ILE A 206 -26.38 -2.17 -26.20
CA ILE A 206 -25.62 -2.21 -24.95
C ILE A 206 -26.50 -2.75 -23.80
N GLN A 207 -27.74 -2.27 -23.67
CA GLN A 207 -28.66 -2.76 -22.64
C GLN A 207 -28.94 -4.26 -22.81
N ALA A 208 -29.29 -4.71 -24.01
CA ALA A 208 -29.55 -6.12 -24.30
C ALA A 208 -28.33 -7.00 -24.00
N ARG A 209 -27.12 -6.53 -24.33
CA ARG A 209 -25.86 -7.22 -23.98
C ARG A 209 -25.66 -7.30 -22.47
N LEU A 210 -25.96 -6.24 -21.72
CA LEU A 210 -25.84 -6.24 -20.27
C LEU A 210 -26.83 -7.22 -19.62
N ASP A 211 -28.07 -7.27 -20.10
CA ASP A 211 -29.06 -8.24 -19.63
C ASP A 211 -28.64 -9.69 -19.92
N ASP A 212 -28.09 -9.94 -21.12
CA ASP A 212 -27.52 -11.24 -21.47
C ASP A 212 -26.34 -11.59 -20.57
N GLU A 213 -25.46 -10.63 -20.24
CA GLU A 213 -24.34 -10.85 -19.32
C GLU A 213 -24.82 -11.28 -17.93
N ILE A 214 -25.85 -10.62 -17.36
CA ILE A 214 -26.44 -11.01 -16.06
C ILE A 214 -27.01 -12.42 -16.14
N SER A 215 -27.75 -12.71 -17.21
CA SER A 215 -28.40 -14.01 -17.43
C SER A 215 -27.37 -15.16 -17.55
N ILE A 216 -26.33 -14.95 -18.35
CA ILE A 216 -25.16 -15.85 -18.47
C ILE A 216 -24.50 -16.05 -17.11
N GLY A 217 -24.36 -14.97 -16.34
CA GLY A 217 -23.79 -15.01 -15.00
C GLY A 217 -24.60 -15.86 -14.01
N LEU A 218 -25.92 -15.70 -13.99
CA LEU A 218 -26.82 -16.49 -13.15
C LEU A 218 -26.75 -17.98 -13.48
N VAL A 219 -26.76 -18.34 -14.77
CA VAL A 219 -26.58 -19.73 -15.21
C VAL A 219 -25.19 -20.24 -14.82
N GLY A 220 -24.15 -19.42 -15.00
CA GLY A 220 -22.80 -19.75 -14.56
C GLY A 220 -22.71 -20.06 -13.06
N LEU A 221 -23.34 -19.26 -12.21
CA LEU A 221 -23.39 -19.46 -10.75
C LEU A 221 -24.12 -20.76 -10.40
N PHE A 222 -25.21 -21.07 -11.09
CA PHE A 222 -25.89 -22.36 -10.96
C PHE A 222 -24.98 -23.52 -11.35
N LEU A 223 -24.25 -23.43 -12.47
CA LEU A 223 -23.31 -24.48 -12.87
C LEU A 223 -22.16 -24.63 -11.87
N ALA A 224 -21.66 -23.52 -11.31
CA ALA A 224 -20.60 -23.50 -10.32
C ALA A 224 -21.03 -24.05 -8.94
N ARG A 225 -22.34 -24.19 -8.67
CA ARG A 225 -22.86 -24.64 -7.36
C ARG A 225 -22.29 -25.97 -6.88
N VAL A 226 -21.87 -26.85 -7.78
CA VAL A 226 -21.27 -28.15 -7.43
C VAL A 226 -19.88 -28.03 -6.82
N ARG A 227 -19.27 -26.84 -6.89
CA ARG A 227 -17.99 -26.48 -6.25
C ARG A 227 -18.20 -25.61 -5.01
N CYS A 228 -19.44 -25.43 -4.59
CA CYS A 228 -19.78 -24.59 -3.46
C CYS A 228 -20.66 -25.33 -2.46
N SER A 229 -20.39 -25.14 -1.18
CA SER A 229 -21.33 -25.54 -0.14
C SER A 229 -22.60 -24.68 -0.23
N LEU A 230 -22.42 -23.41 -0.57
CA LEU A 230 -23.48 -22.42 -0.68
C LEU A 230 -23.10 -21.31 -1.68
N VAL A 231 -24.07 -20.87 -2.46
CA VAL A 231 -24.01 -19.65 -3.28
C VAL A 231 -25.15 -18.72 -2.84
N ASP A 232 -24.80 -17.67 -2.11
CA ASP A 232 -25.74 -16.60 -1.74
C ASP A 232 -25.64 -15.45 -2.76
N ILE A 233 -26.75 -15.12 -3.42
CA ILE A 233 -26.84 -14.08 -4.44
C ILE A 233 -27.65 -12.91 -3.88
N THR A 234 -27.08 -11.73 -3.93
CA THR A 234 -27.74 -10.47 -3.60
C THR A 234 -27.82 -9.63 -4.87
N VAL A 235 -29.02 -9.15 -5.22
CA VAL A 235 -29.20 -8.24 -6.35
C VAL A 235 -29.35 -6.81 -5.85
N VAL A 236 -28.74 -5.85 -6.53
CA VAL A 236 -28.76 -4.42 -6.18
C VAL A 236 -29.06 -3.53 -7.38
N ALA A 237 -29.83 -2.47 -7.14
CA ALA A 237 -30.24 -1.50 -8.16
C ALA A 237 -29.10 -0.60 -8.68
N ASP A 238 -28.02 -0.42 -7.92
CA ASP A 238 -26.89 0.40 -8.38
C ASP A 238 -25.57 -0.25 -7.93
N PRO A 239 -25.13 -1.32 -8.62
CA PRO A 239 -23.85 -1.93 -8.30
C PRO A 239 -22.72 -0.96 -8.68
N PRO A 240 -21.69 -0.80 -7.82
CA PRO A 240 -20.50 -0.05 -8.18
C PRO A 240 -19.91 -0.55 -9.51
N LEU A 241 -19.40 0.40 -10.31
CA LEU A 241 -18.79 0.12 -11.60
C LEU A 241 -17.58 -0.83 -11.46
N ASP A 242 -16.84 -0.66 -10.37
CA ASP A 242 -15.62 -1.40 -10.05
C ASP A 242 -15.95 -2.79 -9.49
N ARG A 243 -15.23 -3.78 -10.00
CA ARG A 243 -15.36 -5.16 -9.54
C ARG A 243 -14.53 -5.37 -8.28
N LEU A 244 -15.13 -6.04 -7.31
CA LEU A 244 -14.51 -6.40 -6.04
C LEU A 244 -14.49 -7.93 -5.90
N GLU A 245 -13.34 -8.48 -5.58
CA GLU A 245 -13.16 -9.89 -5.21
C GLU A 245 -12.51 -9.91 -3.82
N VAL A 246 -13.23 -10.40 -2.81
CA VAL A 246 -12.72 -10.52 -1.43
C VAL A 246 -12.47 -11.98 -1.12
N PHE A 247 -11.26 -12.24 -0.64
CA PHE A 247 -10.75 -13.52 -0.17
C PHE A 247 -10.54 -13.46 1.34
N ASP A 248 -10.22 -14.58 1.98
CA ASP A 248 -9.98 -14.54 3.43
C ASP A 248 -8.74 -13.67 3.75
N GLU A 249 -7.68 -13.74 2.95
CA GLU A 249 -6.41 -13.02 3.21
C GLU A 249 -6.17 -11.79 2.31
N SER A 250 -7.08 -11.47 1.39
CA SER A 250 -6.87 -10.38 0.44
C SER A 250 -8.17 -9.79 -0.13
N VAL A 251 -8.07 -8.59 -0.67
CA VAL A 251 -9.12 -7.97 -1.47
C VAL A 251 -8.54 -7.45 -2.77
N TRP A 252 -9.29 -7.66 -3.85
CA TRP A 252 -8.94 -7.24 -5.20
C TRP A 252 -9.97 -6.26 -5.71
N VAL A 253 -9.51 -5.14 -6.23
CA VAL A 253 -10.34 -4.08 -6.81
C VAL A 253 -9.92 -3.86 -8.25
N THR A 254 -10.77 -4.24 -9.20
CA THR A 254 -10.60 -3.94 -10.63
C THR A 254 -11.34 -2.65 -10.96
N LEU A 255 -10.58 -1.63 -11.37
CA LEU A 255 -11.03 -0.25 -11.55
C LEU A 255 -11.51 -0.01 -12.98
N TYR A 256 -12.79 -0.27 -13.22
CA TYR A 256 -13.45 0.17 -14.46
C TYR A 256 -13.67 1.69 -14.45
N SER A 257 -13.72 2.32 -13.28
CA SER A 257 -13.91 3.76 -13.14
C SER A 257 -12.68 4.59 -13.53
N ASP A 258 -11.51 3.95 -13.68
CA ASP A 258 -10.27 4.64 -14.05
C ASP A 258 -10.24 4.98 -15.55
N ILE A 259 -10.54 6.25 -15.84
CA ILE A 259 -10.61 6.81 -17.20
C ILE A 259 -9.26 6.73 -17.93
N ARG A 260 -8.13 6.64 -17.20
CA ARG A 260 -6.79 6.60 -17.82
C ARG A 260 -6.53 5.32 -18.62
N GLY A 261 -7.35 4.28 -18.43
CA GLY A 261 -7.29 3.02 -19.17
C GLY A 261 -8.59 2.67 -19.90
N ALA A 262 -9.49 3.63 -20.15
CA ALA A 262 -10.85 3.38 -20.66
C ALA A 262 -10.92 2.58 -21.97
N THR A 263 -9.83 2.54 -22.75
CA THR A 263 -9.73 1.80 -24.03
C THR A 263 -9.02 0.45 -23.90
N THR A 264 -8.57 0.08 -22.71
CA THR A 264 -7.82 -1.16 -22.48
C THR A 264 -8.75 -2.31 -22.08
N LEU A 265 -8.51 -3.50 -22.64
CA LEU A 265 -9.33 -4.69 -22.39
C LEU A 265 -9.23 -5.19 -20.94
N TYR A 266 -8.10 -4.93 -20.27
CA TYR A 266 -7.84 -5.34 -18.89
C TYR A 266 -7.63 -4.09 -18.02
N PRO A 267 -8.65 -3.69 -17.23
CA PRO A 267 -8.56 -2.52 -16.38
C PRO A 267 -7.54 -2.71 -15.26
N ARG A 268 -7.03 -1.58 -14.77
CA ARG A 268 -6.14 -1.52 -13.61
C ARG A 268 -6.73 -2.27 -12.43
N THR A 269 -5.95 -3.16 -11.83
CA THR A 269 -6.40 -3.97 -10.69
C THR A 269 -5.42 -3.90 -9.53
N LEU A 270 -5.96 -3.70 -8.32
CA LEU A 270 -5.20 -3.52 -7.09
C LEU A 270 -5.49 -4.67 -6.12
N ARG A 271 -4.45 -5.23 -5.51
CA ARG A 271 -4.56 -6.24 -4.45
C ARG A 271 -4.12 -5.66 -3.12
N PHE A 272 -4.97 -5.73 -2.11
CA PHE A 272 -4.63 -5.37 -0.72
C PHE A 272 -4.67 -6.62 0.15
N SER A 273 -3.76 -6.73 1.12
CA SER A 273 -3.78 -7.85 2.07
C SER A 273 -4.82 -7.65 3.16
N GLU A 274 -5.13 -8.75 3.86
CA GLU A 274 -5.76 -8.73 5.17
C GLU A 274 -5.05 -7.73 6.09
N GLY A 275 -5.84 -7.02 6.90
CA GLY A 275 -5.35 -5.97 7.80
C GLY A 275 -5.20 -4.59 7.15
N SER A 276 -5.27 -4.47 5.82
CA SER A 276 -5.38 -3.16 5.18
C SER A 276 -6.72 -2.50 5.49
N PHE A 277 -6.74 -1.17 5.53
CA PHE A 277 -7.97 -0.39 5.70
C PHE A 277 -8.98 -0.73 4.59
N LEU A 278 -8.51 -0.85 3.35
CA LEU A 278 -9.34 -1.17 2.19
C LEU A 278 -9.96 -2.57 2.29
N TYR A 279 -9.20 -3.58 2.75
CA TYR A 279 -9.76 -4.90 3.03
C TYR A 279 -10.91 -4.83 4.04
N ASN A 280 -10.68 -4.22 5.19
CA ASN A 280 -11.67 -4.15 6.26
C ASN A 280 -12.91 -3.37 5.84
N LYS A 281 -12.71 -2.23 5.17
CA LYS A 281 -13.78 -1.38 4.64
C LYS A 281 -14.62 -2.14 3.62
N GLU A 282 -14.02 -2.67 2.56
CA GLU A 282 -14.76 -3.31 1.47
C GLU A 282 -15.44 -4.60 1.93
N ARG A 283 -14.81 -5.40 2.80
CA ARG A 283 -15.44 -6.58 3.41
C ARG A 283 -16.64 -6.21 4.28
N SER A 284 -16.52 -5.15 5.10
CA SER A 284 -17.63 -4.69 5.96
C SER A 284 -18.79 -4.15 5.14
N GLU A 285 -18.52 -3.34 4.12
CA GLU A 285 -19.55 -2.84 3.20
C GLU A 285 -20.23 -3.97 2.42
N PHE A 286 -19.46 -4.96 1.96
CA PHE A 286 -20.01 -6.13 1.29
C PHE A 286 -20.98 -6.89 2.21
N LEU A 287 -20.59 -7.13 3.45
CA LEU A 287 -21.44 -7.80 4.44
C LEU A 287 -22.68 -6.98 4.76
N ARG A 288 -22.56 -5.65 4.91
CA ARG A 288 -23.69 -4.75 5.12
C ARG A 288 -24.74 -4.87 4.01
N VAL A 289 -24.30 -4.92 2.75
CA VAL A 289 -25.20 -5.06 1.59
C VAL A 289 -25.81 -6.46 1.54
N SER A 290 -25.00 -7.51 1.66
CA SER A 290 -25.45 -8.90 1.55
C SER A 290 -26.31 -9.38 2.73
N GLN A 291 -26.31 -8.66 3.85
CA GLN A 291 -27.12 -8.94 5.04
C GLN A 291 -28.27 -7.94 5.23
N SER A 292 -28.48 -7.03 4.27
CA SER A 292 -29.53 -6.02 4.36
C SER A 292 -30.91 -6.66 4.40
N ARG A 293 -31.75 -6.32 5.39
CA ARG A 293 -33.11 -6.89 5.49
C ARG A 293 -34.04 -6.48 4.35
N SER A 294 -33.78 -5.35 3.71
CA SER A 294 -34.55 -4.85 2.57
C SER A 294 -34.01 -5.33 1.23
N GLY A 295 -32.88 -6.04 1.21
CA GLY A 295 -32.29 -6.56 0.00
C GLY A 295 -33.02 -7.78 -0.53
N ARG A 296 -32.89 -8.02 -1.85
CA ARG A 296 -33.35 -9.24 -2.50
C ARG A 296 -32.22 -10.26 -2.49
N HIS A 297 -32.38 -11.29 -1.68
CA HIS A 297 -31.39 -12.34 -1.47
C HIS A 297 -31.92 -13.68 -1.93
N PHE A 298 -31.08 -14.43 -2.62
CA PHE A 298 -31.38 -15.71 -3.23
C PHE A 298 -30.27 -16.70 -2.91
N ARG A 299 -30.59 -17.99 -2.96
CA ARG A 299 -29.67 -19.04 -2.55
C ARG A 299 -29.69 -20.19 -3.52
N ILE A 300 -28.50 -20.63 -3.92
CA ILE A 300 -28.27 -21.85 -4.67
C ILE A 300 -27.36 -22.74 -3.81
N SER A 301 -27.73 -24.00 -3.68
CA SER A 301 -26.98 -25.03 -2.96
C SER A 301 -26.53 -26.12 -3.93
N ALA A 302 -25.61 -26.98 -3.50
CA ALA A 302 -25.19 -28.13 -4.31
C ALA A 302 -26.36 -29.04 -4.72
N THR A 303 -27.43 -29.09 -3.93
CA THR A 303 -28.63 -29.90 -4.20
C THR A 303 -29.70 -29.20 -5.03
N THR A 304 -29.53 -27.92 -5.36
CA THR A 304 -30.50 -27.18 -6.19
C THR A 304 -30.60 -27.84 -7.56
N THR A 305 -31.80 -28.28 -7.93
CA THR A 305 -32.06 -28.92 -9.23
C THR A 305 -32.20 -27.87 -10.32
N ARG A 306 -32.22 -28.30 -11.59
CA ARG A 306 -32.48 -27.39 -12.71
C ARG A 306 -33.87 -26.76 -12.60
N ALA A 307 -34.90 -27.54 -12.28
CA ALA A 307 -36.25 -27.01 -12.09
C ALA A 307 -36.33 -25.95 -10.98
N ASP A 308 -35.66 -26.19 -9.85
CA ASP A 308 -35.55 -25.20 -8.76
C ASP A 308 -34.86 -23.92 -9.25
N PHE A 309 -33.81 -24.06 -10.06
CA PHE A 309 -33.10 -22.93 -10.63
C PHE A 309 -33.93 -22.14 -11.63
N LEU A 310 -34.71 -22.78 -12.51
CA LEU A 310 -35.59 -22.07 -13.45
C LEU A 310 -36.63 -21.23 -12.68
N ALA A 311 -37.21 -21.78 -11.62
CA ALA A 311 -38.13 -21.03 -10.74
C ALA A 311 -37.41 -19.90 -9.98
N LEU A 312 -36.16 -20.12 -9.56
CA LEU A 312 -35.35 -19.09 -8.92
C LEU A 312 -34.97 -17.97 -9.90
N TYR A 313 -34.62 -18.33 -11.13
CA TYR A 313 -34.28 -17.40 -12.19
C TYR A 313 -35.45 -16.45 -12.44
N GLU A 314 -36.67 -16.96 -12.62
CA GLU A 314 -37.87 -16.13 -12.77
C GLU A 314 -38.07 -15.19 -11.57
N LYS A 315 -37.84 -15.66 -10.33
CA LYS A 315 -37.89 -14.81 -9.13
C LYS A 315 -36.81 -13.72 -9.10
N ILE A 316 -35.67 -13.93 -9.76
CA ILE A 316 -34.59 -12.97 -9.85
C ILE A 316 -34.88 -11.97 -10.98
N THR A 317 -35.14 -12.45 -12.19
CA THR A 317 -35.22 -11.66 -13.43
C THR A 317 -36.61 -11.12 -13.73
N GLY A 318 -37.66 -11.76 -13.21
CA GLY A 318 -39.05 -11.39 -13.54
C GLY A 318 -39.57 -12.05 -14.80
N SER A 319 -38.71 -12.79 -15.51
CA SER A 319 -39.05 -13.45 -16.76
C SER A 319 -38.77 -14.95 -16.66
N PRO A 320 -39.70 -15.82 -17.12
CA PRO A 320 -39.48 -17.25 -17.11
C PRO A 320 -38.34 -17.63 -18.07
N LEU A 321 -37.62 -18.69 -17.72
CA LEU A 321 -36.55 -19.25 -18.56
C LEU A 321 -36.98 -20.62 -19.07
N SER A 322 -37.09 -20.77 -20.39
CA SER A 322 -37.33 -22.07 -21.02
C SER A 322 -36.09 -22.95 -20.96
N GLU A 323 -36.26 -24.27 -21.09
CA GLU A 323 -35.12 -25.21 -21.17
C GLU A 323 -34.21 -24.92 -22.38
N GLU A 324 -34.78 -24.52 -23.52
CA GLU A 324 -34.00 -24.14 -24.71
C GLU A 324 -33.13 -22.91 -24.44
N ASN A 325 -33.71 -21.86 -23.84
CA ASN A 325 -32.96 -20.64 -23.50
C ASN A 325 -31.92 -20.93 -22.41
N PHE A 326 -32.21 -21.84 -21.47
CA PHE A 326 -31.22 -22.29 -20.49
C PHE A 326 -30.00 -22.91 -21.18
N LEU A 327 -30.22 -23.81 -22.15
CA LEU A 327 -29.13 -24.45 -22.89
C LEU A 327 -28.34 -23.45 -23.73
N GLU A 328 -29.01 -22.44 -24.30
CA GLU A 328 -28.34 -21.34 -25.01
C GLU A 328 -27.42 -20.55 -24.06
N LEU A 329 -27.92 -20.12 -22.91
CA LEU A 329 -27.15 -19.39 -21.90
C LEU A 329 -26.01 -20.24 -21.33
N GLU A 330 -26.22 -21.55 -21.13
CA GLU A 330 -25.19 -22.51 -20.75
C GLU A 330 -24.08 -22.57 -21.81
N GLY A 331 -24.46 -22.64 -23.09
CA GLY A 331 -23.51 -22.59 -24.22
C GLY A 331 -22.70 -21.29 -24.26
N LYS A 332 -23.35 -20.14 -24.11
CA LYS A 332 -22.68 -18.82 -24.01
C LYS A 332 -21.73 -18.75 -22.83
N PHE A 333 -22.14 -19.26 -21.67
CA PHE A 333 -21.27 -19.31 -20.48
C PHE A 333 -20.05 -20.21 -20.71
N HIS A 334 -20.20 -21.37 -21.33
CA HIS A 334 -19.08 -22.24 -21.68
C HIS A 334 -18.11 -21.60 -22.67
N ALA A 335 -18.62 -20.86 -23.67
CA ALA A 335 -17.79 -20.10 -24.60
C ALA A 335 -16.98 -19.03 -23.86
N PHE A 336 -17.63 -18.23 -23.01
CA PHE A 336 -16.98 -17.24 -22.14
C PHE A 336 -15.89 -17.89 -21.27
N ARG A 337 -16.20 -19.00 -20.59
CA ARG A 337 -15.24 -19.70 -19.73
C ARG A 337 -14.03 -20.20 -20.52
N LYS A 338 -14.23 -20.72 -21.74
CA LYS A 338 -13.14 -21.20 -22.60
C LYS A 338 -12.21 -20.05 -22.98
N GLU A 339 -12.78 -18.91 -23.35
CA GLU A 339 -12.01 -17.68 -23.64
C GLU A 339 -11.27 -17.20 -22.39
N PHE A 340 -11.94 -17.10 -21.26
CA PHE A 340 -11.37 -16.72 -19.96
C PHE A 340 -10.18 -17.62 -19.59
N THR A 341 -10.33 -18.94 -19.73
CA THR A 341 -9.27 -19.92 -19.41
C THR A 341 -8.06 -19.76 -20.34
N LYS A 342 -8.31 -19.55 -21.64
CA LYS A 342 -7.26 -19.35 -22.65
C LYS A 342 -6.45 -18.09 -22.37
N LEU A 343 -7.14 -16.98 -22.08
CA LEU A 343 -6.51 -15.68 -21.79
C LEU A 343 -5.78 -15.68 -20.45
N ALA A 344 -6.26 -16.46 -19.48
CA ALA A 344 -5.66 -16.55 -18.18
C ALA A 344 -4.40 -17.45 -18.14
N GLU A 345 -4.05 -18.11 -19.24
CA GLU A 345 -3.02 -19.16 -19.31
C GLU A 345 -3.21 -20.26 -18.23
N LEU A 346 -4.45 -20.44 -17.75
CA LEU A 346 -4.80 -21.39 -16.69
C LEU A 346 -4.99 -22.82 -17.24
N ASN A 347 -4.39 -23.13 -18.39
CA ASN A 347 -4.38 -24.50 -18.89
C ASN A 347 -3.42 -25.34 -18.02
N PRO A 348 -3.88 -26.46 -17.45
CA PRO A 348 -2.98 -27.42 -16.81
C PRO A 348 -2.02 -28.08 -17.80
#